data_AF-X1V7T5-F1
#
_entry.id   AF-X1V7T5-F1
#
_cell.length_a   1.000
_cell.length_b   1.000
_cell.length_c   1.000
_cell.angle_alpha   90.00
_cell.angle_beta   90.00
_cell.angle_gamma   90.00
#
_symmetry.space_group_name_H-M   'P 1'
#
loop_
_entity.id
_entity.type
_entity.pdbx_description
1 polymer ?
#
loop_
_entity_poly.entity_id
_entity_poly.type
_entity_poly.pdbx_seq_one_letter_code
_entity_poly.pdbx_strand_id
1 'polypeptide(L)' 'MNRPFKVSVVICAYTTERLQDIHEAVDSVRAQTLKPHEVILALDHNEEL' A
#
# COMPACT_ATOMS: atom_id res chain seq x y z
N MET A 1 -22.65 14.45 -14.15
CA MET A 1 -22.44 13.73 -12.87
C MET A 1 -20.97 13.34 -12.81
N ASN A 2 -20.19 13.93 -11.90
CA ASN A 2 -18.76 13.67 -11.81
C ASN A 2 -18.55 12.41 -10.96
N ARG A 3 -18.05 11.31 -11.54
CA ARG A 3 -17.67 10.13 -10.73
C ARG A 3 -16.40 10.47 -9.97
N PRO A 4 -16.32 10.19 -8.66
CA PRO A 4 -15.09 10.39 -7.91
C PRO A 4 -13.99 9.48 -8.51
N PHE A 5 -12.82 10.07 -8.75
CA PHE A 5 -11.66 9.34 -9.26
C PHE A 5 -11.22 8.30 -8.23
N LYS A 6 -11.15 7.03 -8.62
CA LYS A 6 -10.76 5.92 -7.76
C LYS A 6 -9.37 5.44 -8.15
N VAL A 7 -8.52 5.26 -7.15
CA VAL A 7 -7.15 4.75 -7.31
C VAL A 7 -6.95 3.59 -6.35
N SER A 8 -6.52 2.45 -6.89
CA SER A 8 -6.02 1.33 -6.10
C SER A 8 -4.50 1.44 -6.02
N VAL A 9 -3.94 1.36 -4.81
CA VAL A 9 -2.48 1.44 -4.60
C VAL A 9 -1.97 0.04 -4.28
N VAL A 10 -0.97 -0.41 -5.04
CA VAL A 10 -0.33 -1.71 -4.84
C VAL A 10 1.09 -1.48 -4.32
N ILE A 11 1.40 -2.06 -3.15
CA ILE A 11 2.73 -2.04 -2.54
C ILE A 11 3.25 -3.48 -2.54
N CYS A 12 4.39 -3.73 -3.16
CA CYS A 12 5.02 -5.05 -3.14
C CYS A 12 5.98 -5.15 -1.96
N ALA A 13 5.86 -6.21 -1.17
CA ALA A 13 6.75 -6.52 -0.06
C ALA A 13 7.36 -7.91 -0.26
N TYR A 14 8.68 -7.98 -0.14
CA TYR A 14 9.46 -9.19 -0.41
C TYR A 14 10.40 -9.58 0.73
N THR A 15 10.75 -8.68 1.66
CA THR A 15 11.67 -8.99 2.76
C THR A 15 11.22 -8.38 4.08
N THR A 16 11.47 -9.08 5.18
CA THR A 16 11.22 -8.60 6.55
C THR A 16 12.20 -7.51 6.98
N GLU A 17 13.36 -7.39 6.32
CA GLU A 17 14.37 -6.34 6.60
C GLU A 17 13.82 -4.92 6.42
N ARG A 18 12.75 -4.76 5.63
CA ARG A 18 12.11 -3.48 5.33
C ARG A 18 10.69 -3.36 5.89
N LEU A 19 10.36 -4.10 6.96
CA LEU A 19 9.05 -4.00 7.60
C LEU A 19 8.71 -2.57 8.01
N GLN A 20 9.67 -1.84 8.58
CA GLN A 20 9.47 -0.45 8.96
C GLN A 20 9.13 0.44 7.75
N ASP A 21 9.88 0.31 6.65
CA ASP A 21 9.62 1.05 5.41
C ASP A 21 8.23 0.72 4.83
N ILE A 22 7.81 -0.54 4.91
CA ILE A 22 6.48 -0.98 4.46
C ILE A 22 5.38 -0.32 5.31
N HIS A 23 5.54 -0.28 6.63
CA HIS A 23 4.61 0.42 7.52
C HIS A 23 4.51 1.91 7.18
N GLU A 24 5.66 2.59 7.02
CA GLU A 24 5.72 4.00 6.67
C GLU A 24 5.10 4.29 5.30
N ALA A 25 5.31 3.42 4.31
CA ALA A 25 4.69 3.52 3.00
C ALA A 25 3.16 3.39 3.06
N VAL A 26 2.65 2.44 3.83
CA VAL A 26 1.21 2.26 4.04
C VAL A 26 0.61 3.50 4.72
N ASP A 27 1.26 4.01 5.76
CA ASP A 27 0.77 5.20 6.48
C ASP A 27 0.81 6.45 5.60
N SER A 28 1.86 6.63 4.80
CA SER A 28 1.99 7.71 3.82
C SER A 28 0.86 7.68 2.79
N VAL A 29 0.53 6.51 2.25
CA VAL A 29 -0.57 6.33 1.28
C VAL A 29 -1.93 6.62 1.93
N ARG A 30 -2.14 6.20 3.18
CA ARG A 30 -3.39 6.48 3.92
C ARG A 30 -3.54 7.96 4.28
N ALA A 31 -2.43 8.70 4.40
CA ALA A 31 -2.42 10.12 4.72
C ALA A 31 -2.73 11.05 3.53
N GLN A 32 -2.73 10.55 2.28
CA GLN A 32 -2.96 11.38 1.09
C GLN A 32 -4.29 12.17 1.13
N THR A 33 -4.31 13.33 0.47
CA THR A 33 -5.49 14.21 0.38
C THR A 33 -6.63 13.53 -0.39
N LEU A 34 -6.32 12.86 -1.49
CA LEU A 34 -7.24 11.93 -2.15
C LEU A 34 -7.04 10.56 -1.53
N LYS A 35 -8.05 10.07 -0.80
CA LYS A 35 -7.97 8.74 -0.18
C LYS A 35 -7.94 7.65 -1.25
N PRO A 36 -7.06 6.65 -1.12
CA PRO A 36 -7.08 5.50 -2.02
C PRO A 36 -8.40 4.76 -1.86
N HIS A 37 -8.86 4.13 -2.94
CA HIS A 37 -10.03 3.25 -2.87
C HIS A 37 -9.71 1.99 -2.06
N GLU A 38 -8.50 1.47 -2.24
CA GLU A 38 -7.94 0.31 -1.56
C GLU A 38 -6.41 0.41 -1.57
N VAL A 39 -5.78 -0.23 -0.58
CA VAL A 39 -4.34 -0.43 -0.51
C VAL A 39 -4.11 -1.94 -0.47
N ILE A 40 -3.38 -2.46 -1.44
CA ILE A 40 -3.11 -3.89 -1.61
C ILE A 40 -1.62 -4.10 -1.31
N LEU A 41 -1.32 -4.88 -0.27
CA LEU A 41 0.03 -5.35 0.01
C LEU A 41 0.22 -6.70 -0.68
N ALA A 42 1.08 -6.75 -1.70
CA ALA A 42 1.43 -7.96 -2.43
C ALA A 42 2.68 -8.58 -1.78
N LEU A 43 2.50 -9.71 -1.11
CA LEU A 43 3.60 -10.50 -0.54
C LEU A 43 4.14 -11.45 -1.60
N ASP A 44 5.38 -11.26 -2.01
CA ASP A 44 6.01 -12.05 -3.07
C ASP A 44 6.59 -13.36 -2.52
N HIS A 45 5.71 -14.30 -2.18
CA HIS A 45 5.99 -15.67 -1.71
C HIS A 45 7.17 -15.79 -0.73
N ASN A 46 7.38 -14.78 0.11
CA ASN A 46 8.33 -14.87 1.21
C ASN A 46 7.62 -15.55 2.37
N GLU A 47 8.06 -16.74 2.74
CA GLU A 47 7.49 -17.55 3.83
C GLU A 47 7.59 -16.88 5.21
N GLU A 48 8.51 -15.93 5.38
CA GLU A 48 8.74 -15.21 6.65
C GLU A 48 7.91 -13.93 6.80
N LEU A 49 7.22 -13.49 5.74
CA LEU A 49 6.35 -12.29 5.71
C LEU A 49 4.87 -12.66 5.83
#